data_AF-A0A7S3SV43-F1
#
_entry.id   AF-A0A7S3SV43-F1
#
_cell.length_a   1.000
_cell.length_b   1.000
_cell.length_c   1.000
_cell.angle_alpha   90.00
_cell.angle_beta   90.00
_cell.angle_gamma   90.00
#
_symmetry.space_group_name_H-M   'P 1'
#
loop_
_entity.id
_entity.type
_entity.pdbx_description
1 polymer ?
#
loop_
_entity_poly.entity_id
_entity_poly.type
_entity_poly.pdbx_seq_one_letter_code
_entity_poly.pdbx_strand_id
1 'polypeptide(L)'
;DWAALYQKDPEYFQETETPEAKPEGPEREAFLEDLKERRAFYGGKAYEESRTLKEKEAFGRALHNTMDLWYAHQGTTVYLLTQLPEGTQRKLGYDDSGWTTYERRSAEQIKKVYLYEAKWKLVRDLGSGDLDKDGAGSRNWPLDPDGFDELIESKEFTNGADKETVKTLYRKMSEAQLSGIEM
;
A
#
# COMPACT_ATOMS: atom_id res chain seq x y z
N ASP A 1 -7.36 -4.10 14.39
CA ASP A 1 -8.47 -3.24 14.82
C ASP A 1 -8.79 -2.29 13.67
N TRP A 2 -9.87 -2.56 12.93
CA TRP A 2 -10.31 -1.70 11.82
C TRP A 2 -10.83 -0.35 12.31
N ALA A 3 -11.26 -0.25 13.57
CA ALA A 3 -11.79 0.98 14.15
C ALA A 3 -10.69 2.02 14.45
N ALA A 4 -9.41 1.62 14.40
CA ALA A 4 -8.28 2.52 14.63
C ALA A 4 -7.87 3.34 13.39
N LEU A 5 -8.41 3.03 12.20
CA LEU A 5 -8.20 3.82 10.98
C LEU A 5 -9.17 4.99 10.89
N TYR A 6 -9.10 5.88 11.87
CA TYR A 6 -9.90 7.10 11.87
C TYR A 6 -9.58 7.91 10.62
N GLN A 7 -10.60 8.05 9.77
CA GLN A 7 -10.54 8.89 8.60
C GLN A 7 -10.54 10.37 9.03
N LYS A 8 -9.99 11.21 8.18
CA LYS A 8 -10.17 12.66 8.32
C LYS A 8 -11.64 12.99 8.08
N ASP A 9 -12.10 14.08 8.67
CA ASP A 9 -13.49 14.50 8.54
C ASP A 9 -13.76 15.00 7.10
N PRO A 10 -14.60 14.29 6.32
CA PRO A 10 -14.85 14.63 4.92
C PRO A 10 -15.54 15.98 4.73
N GLU A 11 -16.19 16.55 5.76
CA GLU A 11 -16.84 17.87 5.65
C GLU A 11 -15.82 19.00 5.41
N TYR A 12 -14.57 18.81 5.83
CA TYR A 12 -13.50 19.79 5.61
C TYR A 12 -12.72 19.56 4.30
N PHE A 13 -13.05 18.53 3.52
CA PHE A 13 -12.32 18.21 2.30
C PHE A 13 -12.56 19.27 1.22
N GLN A 14 -11.48 19.87 0.72
CA GLN A 14 -11.50 20.85 -0.36
C GLN A 14 -10.92 20.24 -1.64
N GLU A 15 -11.80 20.01 -2.63
CA GLU A 15 -11.41 19.46 -3.94
C GLU A 15 -10.37 20.32 -4.64
N THR A 16 -10.47 21.65 -4.55
CA THR A 16 -9.53 22.59 -5.18
C THR A 16 -8.11 22.53 -4.64
N GLU A 17 -7.93 22.03 -3.41
CA GLU A 17 -6.63 21.85 -2.75
C GLU A 17 -6.02 20.47 -3.02
N THR A 18 -6.68 19.67 -3.86
CA THR A 18 -6.21 18.36 -4.29
C THR A 18 -6.08 18.35 -5.80
N PRO A 19 -4.88 18.16 -6.37
CA PRO A 19 -4.73 17.99 -7.81
C PRO A 19 -5.65 16.87 -8.33
N GLU A 20 -6.50 17.18 -9.32
CA GLU A 20 -7.43 16.21 -9.94
C GLU A 20 -6.70 14.99 -10.53
N ALA A 21 -5.45 15.19 -10.94
CA ALA A 21 -4.53 14.14 -11.32
C ALA A 21 -3.16 14.41 -10.69
N LYS A 22 -2.36 13.34 -10.54
CA LYS A 22 -0.98 13.47 -10.07
C LYS A 22 -0.23 14.44 -11.02
N PRO A 23 0.25 15.60 -10.54
CA PRO A 23 0.96 16.55 -11.40
C PRO A 23 2.21 15.88 -12.00
N GLU A 24 2.68 16.37 -13.15
CA GLU A 24 3.83 15.82 -13.88
C GLU A 24 4.95 16.86 -14.03
N GLY A 25 6.18 16.37 -14.22
CA GLY A 25 7.35 17.22 -14.45
C GLY A 25 7.62 18.18 -13.28
N PRO A 26 7.99 19.45 -13.56
CA PRO A 26 8.42 20.41 -12.53
C PRO A 26 7.31 20.76 -11.53
N GLU A 27 6.04 20.72 -11.94
CA GLU A 27 4.90 20.95 -11.04
C GLU A 27 4.77 19.84 -9.99
N ARG A 28 5.13 18.61 -10.36
CA ARG A 28 5.16 17.47 -9.43
C ARG A 28 6.26 17.62 -8.40
N GLU A 29 7.46 18.00 -8.85
CA GLU A 29 8.61 18.16 -7.97
C GLU A 29 8.35 19.26 -6.95
N ALA A 30 7.83 20.41 -7.40
CA ALA A 30 7.40 21.49 -6.52
C ALA A 30 6.31 21.05 -5.54
N PHE A 31 5.28 20.33 -6.02
CA PHE A 31 4.22 19.84 -5.15
C PHE A 31 4.70 18.80 -4.12
N LEU A 32 5.63 17.91 -4.50
CA LEU A 32 6.26 16.95 -3.58
C LEU A 32 7.16 17.65 -2.56
N GLU A 33 7.87 18.70 -2.97
CA GLU A 33 8.67 19.53 -2.08
C GLU A 33 7.78 20.28 -1.08
N ASP A 34 6.69 20.88 -1.55
CA ASP A 34 5.71 21.54 -0.68
C ASP A 34 5.02 20.57 0.29
N LEU A 35 4.72 19.33 -0.14
CA LEU A 35 4.23 18.27 0.76
C LEU A 35 5.29 17.90 1.81
N LYS A 36 6.55 17.73 1.39
CA LYS A 36 7.67 17.39 2.29
C LYS A 36 7.91 18.48 3.33
N GLU A 37 7.81 19.74 2.91
CA GLU A 37 7.94 20.91 3.78
C GLU A 37 6.65 21.28 4.50
N ARG A 38 5.56 20.51 4.30
CA ARG A 38 4.23 20.73 4.90
C ARG A 38 3.64 22.10 4.61
N ARG A 39 3.93 22.65 3.42
CA ARG A 39 3.37 23.91 2.91
C ARG A 39 2.02 23.71 2.22
N ALA A 40 1.78 22.52 1.65
CA ALA A 40 0.52 22.14 1.01
C ALA A 40 -0.04 20.85 1.63
N PHE A 41 -1.36 20.66 1.58
CA PHE A 41 -2.05 19.48 2.09
C PHE A 41 -3.15 19.05 1.14
N TYR A 42 -3.20 17.76 0.81
CA TYR A 42 -4.34 17.18 0.10
C TYR A 42 -5.63 17.41 0.88
N GLY A 43 -6.64 17.96 0.21
CA GLY A 43 -7.94 18.30 0.79
C GLY A 43 -7.94 19.57 1.65
N GLY A 44 -6.82 20.28 1.73
CA GLY A 44 -6.68 21.52 2.50
C GLY A 44 -6.22 21.31 3.95
N LYS A 45 -5.76 22.40 4.58
CA LYS A 45 -5.21 22.38 5.95
C LYS A 45 -6.24 21.94 7.00
N ALA A 46 -7.48 22.42 6.90
CA ALA A 46 -8.56 22.05 7.83
C ALA A 46 -8.86 20.54 7.78
N TYR A 47 -8.83 19.95 6.59
CA TYR A 47 -8.97 18.50 6.40
C TYR A 47 -7.81 17.73 7.03
N GLU A 48 -6.56 18.17 6.83
CA GLU A 48 -5.39 17.56 7.48
C GLU A 48 -5.49 17.60 9.01
N GLU A 49 -5.94 18.72 9.56
CA GLU A 49 -6.02 18.97 11.00
C GLU A 49 -7.27 18.37 11.66
N SER A 50 -8.22 17.83 10.89
CA SER A 50 -9.52 17.34 11.36
C SER A 50 -9.44 16.18 12.38
N ARG A 51 -8.37 15.39 12.38
CA ARG A 51 -8.20 14.32 13.37
C ARG A 51 -7.86 14.87 14.75
N THR A 52 -8.56 14.41 15.76
CA THR A 52 -8.20 14.62 17.17
C THR A 52 -6.86 13.95 17.50
N LEU A 53 -6.24 14.33 18.63
CA LEU A 53 -4.97 13.75 19.07
C LEU A 53 -5.07 12.22 19.23
N LYS A 54 -6.15 11.73 19.83
CA LYS A 54 -6.39 10.29 20.02
C LYS A 54 -6.51 9.54 18.70
N GLU A 55 -7.18 10.13 17.73
CA GLU A 55 -7.34 9.54 16.39
C GLU A 55 -6.00 9.51 15.64
N LYS A 56 -5.18 10.56 15.77
CA LYS A 56 -3.82 10.59 15.21
C LYS A 56 -2.94 9.49 15.82
N GLU A 57 -2.99 9.30 17.14
CA GLU A 57 -2.26 8.23 17.83
C GLU A 57 -2.74 6.84 17.43
N ALA A 58 -4.06 6.63 17.36
CA ALA A 58 -4.66 5.37 16.92
C ALA A 58 -4.29 5.04 15.46
N PHE A 59 -4.38 6.03 14.57
CA PHE A 59 -3.99 5.90 13.17
C PHE A 59 -2.49 5.57 13.04
N GLY A 60 -1.63 6.30 13.75
CA GLY A 60 -0.19 6.05 13.74
C GLY A 60 0.15 4.66 14.27
N ARG A 61 -0.50 4.23 15.36
CA ARG A 61 -0.35 2.86 15.88
C ARG A 61 -0.75 1.83 14.83
N ALA A 62 -1.89 2.02 14.16
CA ALA A 62 -2.36 1.10 13.13
C ALA A 62 -1.36 1.03 11.97
N LEU A 63 -0.94 2.19 11.46
CA LEU A 63 0.01 2.34 10.34
C LEU A 63 1.34 1.64 10.61
N HIS A 64 1.95 1.88 11.78
CA HIS A 64 3.30 1.41 12.07
C HIS A 64 3.35 0.00 12.67
N ASN A 65 2.26 -0.50 13.26
CA ASN A 65 2.31 -1.74 14.04
C ASN A 65 1.35 -2.85 13.60
N THR A 66 0.34 -2.55 12.77
CA THR A 66 -0.71 -3.54 12.45
C THR A 66 -1.03 -3.68 10.97
N MET A 67 -0.53 -2.79 10.09
CA MET A 67 -0.78 -2.87 8.65
C MET A 67 -0.26 -4.18 8.03
N ASP A 68 0.88 -4.68 8.53
CA ASP A 68 1.43 -5.98 8.20
C ASP A 68 0.42 -7.11 8.41
N LEU A 69 -0.33 -7.09 9.50
CA LEU A 69 -1.34 -8.12 9.79
C LEU A 69 -2.44 -8.21 8.72
N TRP A 70 -2.77 -7.14 8.00
CA TRP A 70 -3.88 -7.20 7.03
C TRP A 70 -3.45 -7.84 5.71
N TYR A 71 -2.34 -7.39 5.17
CA TYR A 71 -1.80 -7.90 3.91
C TYR A 71 -1.10 -9.25 4.10
N ALA A 72 -0.43 -9.43 5.24
CA ALA A 72 0.34 -10.61 5.57
C ALA A 72 -0.36 -11.52 6.60
N HIS A 73 -1.69 -11.70 6.54
CA HIS A 73 -2.36 -12.80 7.26
C HIS A 73 -2.53 -14.02 6.34
N GLN A 74 -2.23 -15.22 6.82
CA GLN A 74 -2.32 -16.44 5.99
C GLN A 74 -3.76 -16.80 5.60
N GLY A 75 -4.75 -16.42 6.41
CA GLY A 75 -6.17 -16.69 6.15
C GLY A 75 -6.90 -15.64 5.30
N THR A 76 -6.26 -14.53 4.89
CA THR A 76 -6.91 -13.52 4.05
C THR A 76 -6.65 -13.79 2.56
N THR A 77 -7.65 -13.51 1.72
CA THR A 77 -7.48 -13.49 0.25
C THR A 77 -7.17 -12.05 -0.18
N VAL A 78 -6.15 -11.88 -1.02
CA VAL A 78 -5.74 -10.59 -1.59
C VAL A 78 -6.08 -10.56 -3.08
N TYR A 79 -6.74 -9.49 -3.49
CA TYR A 79 -7.07 -9.19 -4.87
C TYR A 79 -6.18 -8.06 -5.37
N LEU A 80 -5.42 -8.31 -6.43
CA LEU A 80 -4.57 -7.33 -7.11
C LEU A 80 -5.35 -6.77 -8.31
N LEU A 81 -5.42 -5.45 -8.40
CA LEU A 81 -5.98 -4.73 -9.55
C LEU A 81 -4.81 -4.18 -10.37
N THR A 82 -4.10 -5.08 -11.06
CA THR A 82 -2.86 -4.70 -11.77
C THR A 82 -3.10 -3.93 -13.05
N GLN A 83 -4.28 -4.10 -13.67
CA GLN A 83 -4.74 -3.31 -14.80
C GLN A 83 -5.68 -2.22 -14.33
N LEU A 84 -5.43 -1.01 -14.81
CA LEU A 84 -6.33 0.11 -14.60
C LEU A 84 -7.48 0.03 -15.61
N PRO A 85 -8.74 0.22 -15.18
CA PRO A 85 -9.87 0.26 -16.11
C PRO A 85 -9.73 1.38 -17.14
N GLU A 86 -10.29 1.17 -18.33
CA GLU A 86 -10.37 2.20 -19.36
C GLU A 86 -11.10 3.45 -18.82
N GLY A 87 -10.57 4.64 -19.14
CA GLY A 87 -11.11 5.92 -18.66
C GLY A 87 -10.61 6.36 -17.28
N THR A 88 -9.72 5.59 -16.64
CA THR A 88 -9.08 6.03 -15.40
C THR A 88 -8.22 7.28 -15.61
N GLN A 89 -8.26 8.22 -14.66
CA GLN A 89 -7.35 9.38 -14.62
C GLN A 89 -6.03 9.04 -13.92
N ARG A 90 -5.93 7.84 -13.33
CA ARG A 90 -4.73 7.39 -12.65
C ARG A 90 -3.65 7.08 -13.69
N LYS A 91 -2.57 7.87 -13.65
CA LYS A 91 -1.42 7.68 -14.54
C LYS A 91 -0.42 6.63 -14.06
N LEU A 92 -0.26 6.50 -12.74
CA LEU A 92 0.69 5.56 -12.14
C LEU A 92 0.11 4.14 -12.11
N GLY A 93 0.83 3.21 -12.75
CA GLY A 93 0.47 1.79 -12.76
C GLY A 93 0.51 1.14 -11.39
N TYR A 94 -0.07 -0.05 -11.29
CA TYR A 94 -0.01 -0.86 -10.07
C TYR A 94 1.44 -1.17 -9.69
N ASP A 95 2.28 -1.57 -10.65
CA ASP A 95 3.66 -1.99 -10.36
C ASP A 95 4.62 -0.82 -10.04
N ASP A 96 4.21 0.42 -10.31
CA ASP A 96 5.03 1.61 -10.04
C ASP A 96 4.76 2.22 -8.65
N SER A 97 3.63 1.85 -8.03
CA SER A 97 3.28 2.35 -6.71
C SER A 97 3.96 1.57 -5.59
N GLY A 98 4.51 2.29 -4.60
CA GLY A 98 5.24 1.69 -3.50
C GLY A 98 4.35 0.87 -2.55
N TRP A 99 3.16 1.37 -2.25
CA TRP A 99 2.21 0.65 -1.40
C TRP A 99 1.73 -0.65 -2.06
N THR A 100 1.30 -0.61 -3.32
CA THR A 100 0.91 -1.82 -4.05
C THR A 100 2.06 -2.81 -4.20
N THR A 101 3.30 -2.33 -4.34
CA THR A 101 4.49 -3.18 -4.31
C THR A 101 4.62 -3.91 -2.97
N TYR A 102 4.48 -3.21 -1.85
CA TYR A 102 4.49 -3.82 -0.51
C TYR A 102 3.36 -4.84 -0.33
N GLU A 103 2.13 -4.47 -0.68
CA GLU A 103 0.94 -5.33 -0.55
C GLU A 103 1.11 -6.64 -1.32
N ARG A 104 1.58 -6.55 -2.57
CA ARG A 104 1.84 -7.72 -3.41
C ARG A 104 2.94 -8.60 -2.80
N ARG A 105 4.10 -8.01 -2.46
CA ARG A 105 5.25 -8.80 -1.96
C ARG A 105 4.96 -9.45 -0.62
N SER A 106 4.33 -8.74 0.31
CA SER A 106 3.95 -9.29 1.61
C SER A 106 2.92 -10.43 1.47
N ALA A 107 1.91 -10.25 0.61
CA ALA A 107 0.92 -11.30 0.33
C ALA A 107 1.55 -12.53 -0.35
N GLU A 108 2.40 -12.32 -1.35
CA GLU A 108 3.11 -13.36 -2.08
C GLU A 108 4.19 -14.05 -1.23
N GLN A 109 4.69 -13.46 -0.15
CA GLN A 109 5.63 -14.14 0.75
C GLN A 109 4.90 -15.10 1.69
N ILE A 110 3.86 -14.63 2.38
CA ILE A 110 3.28 -15.40 3.49
C ILE A 110 2.19 -16.40 3.08
N LYS A 111 1.43 -16.11 2.02
CA LYS A 111 0.19 -16.86 1.76
C LYS A 111 0.51 -18.25 1.22
N LYS A 112 -0.26 -19.25 1.63
CA LYS A 112 -0.22 -20.56 1.00
C LYS A 112 -0.72 -20.45 -0.44
N VAL A 113 -0.17 -21.24 -1.35
CA VAL A 113 -0.63 -21.27 -2.74
C VAL A 113 -2.12 -21.65 -2.78
N TYR A 114 -2.52 -22.61 -1.95
CA TYR A 114 -3.89 -23.02 -1.71
C TYR A 114 -4.13 -23.22 -0.20
N LEU A 115 -5.30 -22.79 0.28
CA LEU A 115 -5.86 -23.25 1.55
C LEU A 115 -6.88 -24.33 1.22
N TYR A 116 -6.87 -25.47 1.92
CA TYR A 116 -7.79 -26.59 1.64
C TYR A 116 -9.27 -26.16 1.57
N GLU A 117 -9.67 -25.23 2.43
CA GLU A 117 -11.02 -24.69 2.50
C GLU A 117 -11.31 -23.64 1.41
N ALA A 118 -10.28 -22.92 0.97
CA ALA A 118 -10.39 -21.98 -0.13
C ALA A 118 -10.28 -22.76 -1.44
N LYS A 119 -11.39 -22.91 -2.17
CA LYS A 119 -11.41 -23.51 -3.52
C LYS A 119 -10.68 -22.65 -4.57
N TRP A 120 -9.85 -21.70 -4.14
CA TRP A 120 -9.15 -20.72 -4.96
C TRP A 120 -7.78 -20.36 -4.37
N LYS A 121 -6.92 -19.76 -5.19
CA LYS A 121 -5.63 -19.20 -4.73
C LYS A 121 -5.85 -17.93 -3.91
N LEU A 122 -5.04 -17.74 -2.88
CA LEU A 122 -5.19 -16.64 -1.92
C LEU A 122 -4.64 -15.30 -2.38
N VAL A 123 -3.84 -15.29 -3.46
CA VAL A 123 -3.44 -14.07 -4.17
C VAL A 123 -4.03 -14.19 -5.57
N ARG A 124 -4.94 -13.29 -5.92
CA ARG A 124 -5.60 -13.27 -7.22
C ARG A 124 -5.35 -11.95 -7.91
N ASP A 125 -4.94 -12.03 -9.16
CA ASP A 125 -4.74 -10.86 -9.99
C ASP A 125 -5.93 -10.71 -10.95
N LEU A 126 -6.81 -9.76 -10.65
CA LEU A 126 -8.00 -9.49 -11.44
C LEU A 126 -7.67 -8.70 -12.72
N GLY A 127 -6.50 -8.07 -12.77
CA GLY A 127 -5.99 -7.43 -13.98
C GLY A 127 -5.28 -8.42 -14.92
N SER A 128 -4.93 -9.62 -14.44
CA SER A 128 -4.43 -10.64 -15.34
C SER A 128 -5.56 -11.07 -16.28
N GLY A 129 -5.32 -11.06 -17.61
CA GLY A 129 -6.28 -11.53 -18.61
C GLY A 129 -6.60 -13.03 -18.52
N ASP A 130 -6.22 -13.68 -17.43
CA ASP A 130 -6.32 -15.11 -17.16
C ASP A 130 -7.32 -15.37 -16.01
N LEU A 131 -8.46 -14.68 -16.04
CA LEU A 131 -9.56 -14.89 -15.11
C LEU A 131 -10.11 -16.33 -15.20
N ASP A 132 -10.02 -16.96 -16.38
CA ASP A 132 -10.51 -18.30 -16.69
C ASP A 132 -9.57 -19.45 -16.23
N LYS A 133 -8.29 -19.19 -15.92
CA LYS A 133 -7.38 -20.15 -15.26
C LYS A 133 -7.11 -19.77 -13.80
N ASP A 134 -8.18 -19.74 -13.01
CA ASP A 134 -8.13 -19.43 -11.58
C ASP A 134 -7.60 -18.02 -11.24
N GLY A 135 -7.61 -17.05 -12.18
CA GLY A 135 -7.29 -15.63 -11.92
C GLY A 135 -5.96 -15.42 -11.21
N ALA A 136 -5.04 -16.34 -11.43
CA ALA A 136 -3.84 -16.49 -10.64
C ALA A 136 -2.69 -15.84 -11.39
N GLY A 137 -2.51 -14.53 -11.18
CA GLY A 137 -1.26 -13.89 -11.55
C GLY A 137 -0.07 -14.74 -11.10
N SER A 138 0.99 -14.80 -11.92
CA SER A 138 2.20 -15.54 -11.58
C SER A 138 2.74 -15.03 -10.25
N ARG A 139 2.78 -15.91 -9.23
CA ARG A 139 3.37 -15.58 -7.92
C ARG A 139 4.88 -15.40 -8.11
N ASN A 140 5.40 -14.28 -7.66
CA ASN A 140 6.84 -14.05 -7.73
C ASN A 140 7.57 -14.83 -6.63
N TRP A 141 8.87 -15.04 -6.85
CA TRP A 141 9.75 -15.51 -5.79
C TRP A 141 9.76 -14.52 -4.62
N PRO A 142 9.73 -15.00 -3.37
CA PRO A 142 9.87 -14.14 -2.20
C PRO A 142 11.16 -13.33 -2.28
N LEU A 143 11.07 -12.04 -1.96
CA LEU A 143 12.24 -11.18 -1.79
C LEU A 143 12.65 -11.18 -0.32
N ASP A 144 13.95 -11.23 -0.05
CA ASP A 144 14.47 -10.93 1.27
C ASP A 144 14.30 -9.43 1.60
N PRO A 145 14.45 -9.03 2.88
CA PRO A 145 14.27 -7.64 3.28
C PRO A 145 15.19 -6.66 2.55
N ASP A 146 16.44 -7.03 2.26
CA ASP A 146 17.40 -6.11 1.64
C ASP A 146 17.08 -5.93 0.14
N GLY A 147 16.73 -7.02 -0.55
CA GLY A 147 16.24 -6.94 -1.93
C GLY A 147 14.92 -6.16 -2.06
N PHE A 148 14.06 -6.19 -1.04
CA PHE A 148 12.87 -5.34 -1.00
C PHE A 148 13.21 -3.86 -0.78
N ASP A 149 14.17 -3.55 0.09
CA ASP A 149 14.65 -2.19 0.32
C ASP A 149 15.23 -1.56 -0.95
N GLU A 150 15.95 -2.34 -1.76
CA GLU A 150 16.43 -1.90 -3.09
C GLU A 150 15.27 -1.66 -4.06
N LEU A 151 14.29 -2.56 -4.11
CA LEU A 151 13.15 -2.46 -5.01
C LEU A 151 12.31 -1.21 -4.71
N ILE A 152 12.03 -0.93 -3.43
CA ILE A 152 11.12 0.14 -3.03
C ILE A 152 11.68 1.53 -3.34
N GLU A 153 13.01 1.65 -3.52
CA GLU A 153 13.62 2.92 -3.92
C GLU A 153 13.19 3.38 -5.31
N SER A 154 12.99 2.43 -6.22
CA SER A 154 12.49 2.70 -7.57
C SER A 154 11.00 3.06 -7.63
N LYS A 155 10.27 2.91 -6.51
CA LYS A 155 8.81 3.04 -6.48
C LYS A 155 8.35 4.42 -6.05
N GLU A 156 7.17 4.78 -6.53
CA GLU A 156 6.56 6.06 -6.23
C GLU A 156 5.54 5.96 -5.10
N PHE A 157 5.61 6.91 -4.18
CA PHE A 157 4.62 7.12 -3.14
C PHE A 157 3.88 8.43 -3.39
N THR A 158 2.61 8.49 -3.00
CA THR A 158 1.77 9.70 -3.16
C THR A 158 2.37 10.88 -2.40
N ASN A 159 2.91 10.64 -1.20
CA ASN A 159 3.43 11.68 -0.32
C ASN A 159 4.96 11.66 -0.19
N GLY A 160 5.67 10.74 -0.88
CA GLY A 160 7.12 10.53 -0.75
C GLY A 160 7.62 10.06 0.63
N ALA A 161 6.83 10.20 1.69
CA ALA A 161 7.22 9.99 3.09
C ALA A 161 7.10 8.53 3.58
N ASP A 162 6.35 7.68 2.88
CA ASP A 162 6.00 6.36 3.41
C ASP A 162 7.08 5.28 3.13
N LYS A 163 8.13 5.60 2.36
CA LYS A 163 9.20 4.65 1.98
C LYS A 163 9.78 3.91 3.18
N GLU A 164 10.28 4.65 4.17
CA GLU A 164 10.92 4.06 5.36
C GLU A 164 9.93 3.27 6.23
N THR A 165 8.67 3.71 6.28
CA THR A 165 7.61 2.99 6.99
C THR A 165 7.36 1.64 6.33
N VAL A 166 7.27 1.61 5.00
CA VAL A 166 7.03 0.38 4.23
C VAL A 166 8.20 -0.60 4.33
N LYS A 167 9.45 -0.13 4.28
CA LYS A 167 10.64 -0.97 4.53
C LYS A 167 10.59 -1.63 5.90
N THR A 168 10.33 -0.82 6.93
CA THR A 168 10.24 -1.28 8.33
C THR A 168 9.14 -2.34 8.48
N LEU A 169 7.96 -2.11 7.89
CA LEU A 169 6.85 -3.07 7.91
C LEU A 169 7.22 -4.38 7.21
N TYR A 170 7.82 -4.33 6.03
CA TYR A 170 8.20 -5.52 5.28
C TYR A 170 9.25 -6.35 6.02
N ARG A 171 10.28 -5.69 6.56
CA ARG A 171 11.32 -6.35 7.34
C ARG A 171 10.75 -7.05 8.57
N LYS A 172 9.95 -6.34 9.39
CA LYS A 172 9.30 -6.90 10.58
C LYS A 172 8.44 -8.11 10.23
N MET A 173 7.63 -8.01 9.17
CA MET A 173 6.78 -9.10 8.69
C MET A 173 7.61 -10.29 8.22
N SER A 174 8.61 -10.06 7.37
CA SER A 174 9.48 -11.09 6.79
C SER A 174 10.27 -11.82 7.88
N GLU A 175 10.88 -11.09 8.82
CA GLU A 175 11.61 -11.66 9.96
C GLU A 175 10.68 -12.47 10.87
N ALA A 176 9.49 -11.97 11.21
CA ALA A 176 8.54 -12.70 12.03
C ALA A 176 8.08 -14.02 11.38
N GLN A 177 8.03 -14.09 10.04
CA GLN A 177 7.67 -15.31 9.32
C GLN A 177 8.85 -16.28 9.17
N LEU A 178 10.04 -15.77 8.82
CA LEU A 178 11.20 -16.61 8.54
C LEU A 178 11.90 -17.10 9.82
N SER A 179 11.90 -16.31 10.90
CA SER A 179 12.47 -16.71 12.19
C SER A 179 11.68 -17.81 12.91
N GLY A 180 10.41 -18.02 12.54
CA GLY A 180 9.60 -19.12 13.05
C GLY A 180 9.92 -20.49 12.44
N ILE A 181 10.84 -20.55 11.46
CA ILE A 181 11.29 -21.80 10.85
C ILE A 181 12.47 -22.33 11.68
N GLU A 182 12.18 -23.19 12.67
CA GLU A 182 13.23 -24.03 13.25
C GLU A 182 13.76 -24.97 12.16
N MET A 183 15.08 -24.94 11.91
CA MET A 183 15.79 -25.84 11.00
C MET A 183 16.03 -27.21 11.62
#